data_AF-A0A1H5V2R3-F1
#
_entry.id   AF-A0A1H5V2R3-F1
#
_cell.length_a   1.000
_cell.length_b   1.000
_cell.length_c   1.000
_cell.angle_alpha   90.00
_cell.angle_beta   90.00
_cell.angle_gamma   90.00
#
_symmetry.space_group_name_H-M   'P 1'
#
loop_
_entity.id
_entity.type
_entity.pdbx_description
1 polymer ?
#
loop_
_entity_poly.entity_id
_entity_poly.type
_entity_poly.pdbx_seq_one_letter_code
_entity_poly.pdbx_strand_id
1 'polypeptide(L)'
;MGKGDLQWESGSTNGLLQPNTTSATVVVSYLNYTPVLTRICTGRKSELLEKKDCFKLLSYSLTEKPMAQQIDHMKMNRQKFITPLLLPLLVLGLAACDKKESSQPASQVAAKVNSGEISVHQLNYVLARATRNSANSPENASRIRREVLDRLVDQELAVEQAINKKLDRSPEVLMALDNARREILARAYLEQITAATPKPTVEEAKTYYSEHPQLFAERRIYNIQEIVLPSSAGVADELREMLDSGKPMEDIAKWLKGKDIKFAAGSATRSAEQIPLEILPKIHPLKPGQGLLIQGPQSITLMRIAAAQTAPITEAAALPRIQQFLGNQRAAEAARGEIKALKAKANITYMGEFAVPDKNASGGENSVSSVASARDSSSPQADNPGLEKGAAGLLR
;
A
#
# COMPACT_ATOMS: atom_id res chain seq x y z
N MET A 1 -60.64 -45.70 -29.95
CA MET A 1 -61.49 -44.93 -30.89
C MET A 1 -60.98 -43.50 -30.86
N GLY A 2 -60.39 -42.87 -31.87
CA GLY A 2 -60.13 -43.18 -33.27
C GLY A 2 -59.79 -41.84 -33.97
N LYS A 3 -58.90 -41.89 -34.97
CA LYS A 3 -58.46 -40.82 -35.90
C LYS A 3 -57.51 -39.77 -35.29
N GLY A 4 -56.29 -39.53 -35.79
CA GLY A 4 -55.80 -39.52 -37.18
C GLY A 4 -55.73 -38.05 -37.62
N ASP A 5 -54.55 -37.42 -37.65
CA ASP A 5 -53.66 -37.29 -38.83
C ASP A 5 -54.29 -36.41 -39.93
N LEU A 6 -53.71 -35.38 -40.55
CA LEU A 6 -52.34 -34.90 -40.77
C LEU A 6 -52.46 -33.48 -41.38
N GLN A 7 -51.45 -32.61 -41.20
CA GLN A 7 -50.90 -31.87 -42.34
C GLN A 7 -49.41 -31.57 -42.12
N TRP A 8 -48.62 -32.10 -43.06
CA TRP A 8 -47.17 -32.03 -43.30
C TRP A 8 -46.67 -30.58 -43.53
N GLU A 9 -45.38 -30.21 -43.51
CA GLU A 9 -44.21 -30.91 -44.06
C GLU A 9 -42.84 -30.44 -43.47
N SER A 10 -41.97 -31.43 -43.18
CA SER A 10 -40.48 -31.50 -43.26
C SER A 10 -39.57 -30.35 -42.75
N GLY A 11 -38.46 -30.56 -42.05
CA GLY A 11 -37.70 -31.78 -41.74
C GLY A 11 -36.22 -31.45 -41.43
N SER A 12 -35.81 -31.69 -40.18
CA SER A 12 -34.53 -32.22 -39.67
C SER A 12 -33.25 -32.20 -40.54
N THR A 13 -32.11 -31.71 -40.01
CA THR A 13 -31.05 -32.56 -39.41
C THR A 13 -29.75 -31.78 -39.06
N ASN A 14 -29.04 -32.33 -38.08
CA ASN A 14 -27.76 -31.92 -37.45
C ASN A 14 -26.54 -31.86 -38.38
N GLY A 15 -25.50 -31.10 -37.98
CA GLY A 15 -24.13 -31.33 -38.46
C GLY A 15 -23.10 -30.27 -38.05
N LEU A 16 -22.10 -30.67 -37.26
CA LEU A 16 -20.87 -29.93 -36.94
C LEU A 16 -20.18 -29.35 -38.17
N LEU A 17 -19.52 -28.18 -38.02
CA LEU A 17 -18.09 -27.92 -38.31
C LEU A 17 -17.78 -26.42 -38.16
N GLN A 18 -16.70 -26.09 -37.45
CA GLN A 18 -16.08 -24.75 -37.42
C GLN A 18 -15.51 -24.40 -38.81
N PRO A 19 -15.28 -23.10 -39.13
CA PRO A 19 -13.93 -22.59 -38.95
C PRO A 19 -13.80 -21.13 -38.47
N ASN A 20 -12.65 -20.95 -37.84
CA ASN A 20 -11.89 -19.78 -37.42
C ASN A 20 -11.94 -18.50 -38.29
N THR A 21 -11.44 -17.44 -37.63
CA THR A 21 -10.76 -16.21 -38.14
C THR A 21 -11.53 -14.91 -38.42
N THR A 22 -11.36 -13.98 -37.44
CA THR A 22 -10.76 -12.62 -37.59
C THR A 22 -11.65 -11.37 -37.46
N SER A 23 -11.56 -10.78 -36.25
CA SER A 23 -11.29 -9.36 -35.92
C SER A 23 -12.29 -8.26 -36.32
N ALA A 24 -12.86 -7.56 -35.32
CA ALA A 24 -12.39 -6.23 -34.90
C ALA A 24 -13.39 -5.58 -33.92
N THR A 25 -13.03 -5.51 -32.64
CA THR A 25 -13.69 -4.62 -31.66
C THR A 25 -12.63 -3.71 -31.06
N VAL A 26 -12.75 -2.42 -31.32
CA VAL A 26 -11.92 -1.36 -30.76
C VAL A 26 -12.34 -1.13 -29.30
N VAL A 27 -11.45 -1.44 -28.36
CA VAL A 27 -11.55 -0.99 -26.96
C VAL A 27 -10.29 -0.19 -26.65
N VAL A 28 -10.47 1.12 -26.48
CA VAL A 28 -9.41 2.02 -26.04
C VAL A 28 -9.21 1.79 -24.55
N SER A 29 -8.07 1.20 -24.18
CA SER A 29 -7.58 1.14 -22.80
C SER A 29 -6.22 1.80 -22.74
N TYR A 30 -6.14 2.86 -21.95
CA TYR A 30 -4.92 3.58 -21.60
C TYR A 30 -3.96 2.63 -20.85
N LEU A 31 -2.73 2.51 -21.34
CA LEU A 31 -1.63 1.86 -20.63
C LEU A 31 -0.42 2.78 -20.57
N ASN A 32 0.13 2.86 -19.36
CA ASN A 32 1.45 3.37 -19.01
C ASN A 32 2.53 2.73 -19.89
N TYR A 33 3.39 3.55 -20.50
CA TYR A 33 4.53 3.11 -21.29
C TYR A 33 5.84 3.30 -20.53
N THR A 34 6.57 2.20 -20.38
CA THR A 34 8.04 2.13 -20.28
C THR A 34 8.51 1.18 -21.39
N PRO A 35 9.50 1.54 -22.22
CA PRO A 35 10.11 0.61 -23.18
C PRO A 35 11.61 0.40 -22.81
N VAL A 36 12.42 -0.59 -23.21
CA VAL A 36 12.53 -1.54 -24.32
C VAL A 36 13.48 -2.66 -23.83
N LEU A 37 13.30 -3.92 -24.26
CA LEU A 37 14.33 -4.83 -24.85
C LEU A 37 13.96 -6.31 -24.69
N THR A 38 13.21 -6.88 -25.64
CA THR A 38 13.42 -8.27 -26.10
C THR A 38 12.64 -8.57 -27.38
N ARG A 39 13.34 -8.84 -28.49
CA ARG A 39 12.94 -9.82 -29.53
C ARG A 39 13.93 -9.82 -30.71
N ILE A 40 14.81 -10.81 -30.76
CA ILE A 40 15.15 -11.67 -31.91
C ILE A 40 15.66 -12.97 -31.23
N CYS A 41 14.96 -14.10 -31.21
CA CYS A 41 14.81 -15.05 -32.30
C CYS A 41 13.56 -15.93 -32.05
N THR A 42 12.72 -16.09 -33.07
CA THR A 42 11.84 -17.26 -33.18
C THR A 42 12.25 -17.99 -34.46
N GLY A 43 12.75 -19.21 -34.29
CA GLY A 43 13.16 -20.12 -35.36
C GLY A 43 12.90 -21.55 -34.89
N ARG A 44 12.28 -22.33 -35.76
CA ARG A 44 11.55 -23.58 -35.52
C ARG A 44 12.44 -24.73 -35.01
N LYS A 45 11.84 -25.62 -34.20
CA LYS A 45 12.39 -26.91 -33.74
C LYS A 45 12.81 -27.80 -34.93
N SER A 46 14.09 -28.17 -35.00
CA SER A 46 14.58 -29.55 -35.19
C SER A 46 16.09 -29.56 -35.48
N GLU A 47 16.77 -30.59 -34.97
CA GLU A 47 18.16 -31.05 -35.24
C GLU A 47 19.29 -30.60 -34.30
N LEU A 48 19.84 -31.63 -33.64
CA LEU A 48 21.14 -31.66 -32.99
C LEU A 48 22.25 -31.27 -33.98
N LEU A 49 23.24 -30.49 -33.53
CA LEU A 49 24.68 -30.78 -33.67
C LEU A 49 25.51 -29.66 -33.03
N GLU A 50 26.27 -30.07 -32.01
CA GLU A 50 27.70 -29.78 -31.80
C GLU A 50 28.30 -28.37 -32.01
N LYS A 51 29.05 -27.98 -30.96
CA LYS A 51 30.24 -27.09 -30.91
C LYS A 51 30.07 -25.73 -30.23
N LYS A 52 30.53 -25.73 -28.97
CA LYS A 52 31.52 -24.83 -28.37
C LYS A 52 31.75 -23.52 -29.13
N ASP A 53 31.25 -22.42 -28.58
CA ASP A 53 32.01 -21.17 -28.35
C ASP A 53 31.06 -20.10 -27.77
N CYS A 54 30.92 -20.08 -26.45
CA CYS A 54 30.47 -18.88 -25.73
C CYS A 54 30.89 -18.93 -24.24
N PHE A 55 32.10 -19.43 -23.99
CA PHE A 55 32.69 -19.48 -22.66
C PHE A 55 34.18 -19.12 -22.75
N LYS A 56 34.47 -17.85 -23.04
CA LYS A 56 35.84 -17.31 -22.92
C LYS A 56 35.90 -15.78 -22.90
N LEU A 57 35.48 -15.17 -21.80
CA LEU A 57 36.17 -13.98 -21.27
C LEU A 57 36.19 -14.09 -19.74
N LEU A 58 37.11 -14.95 -19.30
CA LEU A 58 37.61 -15.08 -17.95
C LEU A 58 38.43 -13.83 -17.58
N SER A 59 38.15 -13.28 -16.41
CA SER A 59 39.11 -12.93 -15.35
C SER A 59 40.51 -12.41 -15.72
N TYR A 60 40.79 -11.18 -15.29
CA TYR A 60 42.08 -10.67 -14.80
C TYR A 60 41.72 -9.41 -13.98
N SER A 61 42.22 -9.09 -12.79
CA SER A 61 43.07 -9.72 -11.80
C SER A 61 42.91 -8.85 -10.53
N LEU A 62 42.80 -9.48 -9.37
CA LEU A 62 43.08 -8.86 -8.09
C LEU A 62 44.58 -8.49 -8.03
N THR A 63 44.91 -7.32 -7.51
CA THR A 63 46.15 -7.09 -6.73
C THR A 63 45.97 -5.84 -5.87
N GLU A 64 46.28 -6.01 -4.58
CA GLU A 64 46.23 -5.06 -3.48
C GLU A 64 47.29 -3.95 -3.57
N LYS A 65 47.03 -2.80 -2.93
CA LYS A 65 47.97 -2.18 -1.96
C LYS A 65 47.32 -1.06 -1.10
N PRO A 66 47.71 -0.90 0.18
CA PRO A 66 47.14 0.06 1.14
C PRO A 66 48.08 1.25 1.46
N MET A 67 47.67 2.08 2.44
CA MET A 67 48.37 3.22 3.10
C MET A 67 48.08 4.61 2.49
N ALA A 68 48.01 5.73 3.20
CA ALA A 68 47.84 6.14 4.60
C ALA A 68 47.80 7.69 4.56
N GLN A 69 47.13 8.31 5.54
CA GLN A 69 47.34 9.68 6.07
C GLN A 69 47.48 10.88 5.10
N GLN A 70 46.68 11.94 5.32
CA GLN A 70 47.15 13.10 6.07
C GLN A 70 46.00 14.05 6.41
N ILE A 71 45.88 14.35 7.70
CA ILE A 71 45.19 15.52 8.26
C ILE A 71 46.15 16.69 8.07
N ASP A 72 45.68 17.84 7.58
CA ASP A 72 46.29 19.10 7.99
C ASP A 72 45.30 20.27 8.01
N HIS A 73 45.44 21.03 9.08
CA HIS A 73 44.71 22.24 9.44
C HIS A 73 45.05 23.42 8.50
N MET A 74 44.05 24.26 8.19
CA MET A 74 44.28 25.70 7.97
C MET A 74 42.99 26.47 8.30
N LYS A 75 42.83 26.99 9.52
CA LYS A 75 43.21 28.33 10.01
C LYS A 75 42.51 29.50 9.29
N MET A 76 41.60 30.13 10.05
CA MET A 76 41.26 31.55 10.11
C MET A 76 41.80 32.48 9.01
N ASN A 77 40.90 33.21 8.35
CA ASN A 77 41.17 34.61 8.04
C ASN A 77 40.01 35.50 8.50
N ARG A 78 40.31 36.29 9.53
CA ARG A 78 39.53 37.43 10.01
C ARG A 78 39.93 38.63 9.16
N GLN A 79 38.99 39.28 8.49
CA GLN A 79 39.23 40.63 8.01
C GLN A 79 38.05 41.52 8.37
N LYS A 80 38.25 42.28 9.45
CA LYS A 80 37.44 43.44 9.83
C LYS A 80 37.91 44.60 8.97
N PHE A 81 37.00 45.32 8.32
CA PHE A 81 37.20 46.73 8.03
C PHE A 81 35.93 47.52 8.35
N ILE A 82 36.18 48.70 8.86
CA ILE A 82 35.34 49.60 9.63
C ILE A 82 34.57 50.52 8.65
N THR A 83 33.26 50.69 8.91
CA THR A 83 32.33 51.74 8.42
C THR A 83 32.79 53.17 8.82
N PRO A 84 32.09 54.31 8.55
CA PRO A 84 30.91 54.64 7.69
C PRO A 84 31.10 55.97 6.88
N LEU A 85 30.10 56.44 6.09
CA LEU A 85 29.58 57.83 6.11
C LEU A 85 28.38 58.04 5.13
N LEU A 86 27.43 58.87 5.57
CA LEU A 86 26.14 59.31 5.00
C LEU A 86 26.20 60.06 3.65
N LEU A 87 25.13 59.94 2.82
CA LEU A 87 24.13 61.01 2.54
C LEU A 87 22.96 60.51 1.63
N PRO A 88 21.70 60.90 1.87
CA PRO A 88 20.57 60.66 0.96
C PRO A 88 20.25 61.92 0.13
N LEU A 89 19.81 61.78 -1.14
CA LEU A 89 18.84 62.72 -1.74
C LEU A 89 18.18 62.18 -3.02
N LEU A 90 16.90 62.49 -3.08
CA LEU A 90 15.83 62.18 -4.00
C LEU A 90 15.93 62.98 -5.32
N VAL A 91 15.75 62.34 -6.49
CA VAL A 91 15.24 62.99 -7.72
C VAL A 91 14.32 62.02 -8.47
N LEU A 92 13.07 62.45 -8.65
CA LEU A 92 12.08 61.86 -9.55
C LEU A 92 12.49 62.07 -11.02
N GLY A 93 12.34 61.04 -11.84
CA GLY A 93 12.38 61.13 -13.30
C GLY A 93 11.53 60.04 -13.94
N LEU A 94 10.26 60.34 -14.22
CA LEU A 94 9.46 59.57 -15.18
C LEU A 94 9.93 59.95 -16.59
N ALA A 95 10.37 58.96 -17.37
CA ALA A 95 10.10 58.76 -18.80
C ALA A 95 11.18 57.87 -19.45
N ALA A 96 10.95 56.57 -19.48
CA ALA A 96 11.47 55.69 -20.51
C ALA A 96 10.59 54.45 -20.56
N CYS A 97 9.66 54.45 -21.51
CA CYS A 97 8.94 53.27 -21.95
C CYS A 97 9.96 52.41 -22.70
N ASP A 98 10.61 51.47 -22.01
CA ASP A 98 11.42 50.46 -22.64
C ASP A 98 10.74 49.11 -22.44
N LYS A 99 10.47 48.46 -23.57
CA LYS A 99 9.78 47.19 -23.70
C LYS A 99 10.75 46.11 -23.27
N LYS A 100 10.93 45.98 -21.97
CA LYS A 100 11.75 44.95 -21.35
C LYS A 100 10.99 43.64 -21.42
N GLU A 101 11.27 42.85 -22.47
CA GLU A 101 11.07 41.40 -22.41
C GLU A 101 11.68 40.92 -21.11
N SER A 102 10.83 40.44 -20.20
CA SER A 102 11.25 39.89 -18.93
C SER A 102 12.00 38.59 -19.20
N SER A 103 13.30 38.69 -19.43
CA SER A 103 14.21 37.56 -19.30
C SER A 103 14.22 37.16 -17.81
N GLN A 104 13.33 36.25 -17.43
CA GLN A 104 13.42 35.54 -16.17
C GLN A 104 14.86 34.99 -16.05
N PRO A 105 15.53 35.10 -14.88
CA PRO A 105 16.90 34.63 -14.75
C PRO A 105 16.93 33.14 -15.09
N ALA A 106 17.71 32.78 -16.12
CA ALA A 106 17.82 31.42 -16.69
C ALA A 106 18.11 30.30 -15.67
N SER A 107 18.46 30.67 -14.44
CA SER A 107 18.64 29.78 -13.28
C SER A 107 17.35 29.08 -12.81
N GLN A 108 16.16 29.63 -13.08
CA GLN A 108 14.89 29.09 -12.55
C GLN A 108 14.14 28.16 -13.51
N VAL A 109 14.50 28.16 -14.79
CA VAL A 109 13.85 27.35 -15.84
C VAL A 109 14.71 26.13 -16.16
N ALA A 110 14.13 24.94 -16.02
CA ALA A 110 14.78 23.67 -16.32
C ALA A 110 14.64 23.26 -17.80
N ALA A 111 13.51 23.57 -18.42
CA ALA A 111 13.27 23.39 -19.86
C ALA A 111 12.17 24.33 -20.37
N LYS A 112 12.22 24.70 -21.65
CA LYS A 112 11.14 25.40 -22.34
C LYS A 112 10.49 24.44 -23.35
N VAL A 113 9.16 24.38 -23.35
CA VAL A 113 8.35 23.53 -24.22
C VAL A 113 7.35 24.43 -24.92
N ASN A 114 7.62 24.79 -26.18
CA ASN A 114 6.85 25.81 -26.91
C ASN A 114 6.72 27.12 -26.10
N SER A 115 5.49 27.44 -25.67
CA SER A 115 5.18 28.59 -24.80
C SER A 115 5.19 28.26 -23.30
N GLY A 116 5.23 26.97 -22.93
CA GLY A 116 5.32 26.50 -21.55
C GLY A 116 6.76 26.47 -21.02
N GLU A 117 6.90 26.63 -19.70
CA GLU A 117 8.18 26.57 -19.00
C GLU A 117 8.12 25.56 -17.84
N ILE A 118 9.06 24.61 -17.81
CA ILE A 118 9.24 23.69 -16.69
C ILE A 118 10.27 24.29 -15.76
N SER A 119 9.88 24.59 -14.52
CA SER A 119 10.79 25.20 -13.54
C SER A 119 11.70 24.17 -12.84
N VAL A 120 12.83 24.65 -12.32
CA VAL A 120 13.72 23.84 -11.47
C VAL A 120 13.00 23.40 -10.19
N HIS A 121 12.06 24.20 -9.66
CA HIS A 121 11.26 23.84 -8.49
C HIS A 121 10.33 22.66 -8.75
N GLN A 122 9.65 22.63 -9.90
CA GLN A 122 8.79 21.51 -10.30
C GLN A 122 9.61 20.23 -10.47
N LEU A 123 10.75 20.33 -11.15
CA LEU A 123 11.68 19.21 -11.30
C LEU A 123 12.14 18.68 -9.93
N ASN A 124 12.58 19.57 -9.04
CA ASN A 124 13.01 19.19 -7.70
C ASN A 124 11.87 18.62 -6.84
N TYR A 125 10.64 19.11 -7.00
CA TYR A 125 9.46 18.59 -6.31
C TYR A 125 9.15 17.15 -6.72
N VAL A 126 9.18 16.85 -8.02
CA VAL A 126 8.97 15.49 -8.53
C VAL A 126 10.14 14.59 -8.15
N LEU A 127 11.38 15.08 -8.24
CA LEU A 127 12.58 14.35 -7.81
C LEU A 127 12.53 13.99 -6.33
N ALA A 128 12.17 14.93 -5.46
CA ALA A 128 12.06 14.70 -4.02
C ALA A 128 11.03 13.61 -3.69
N ARG A 129 10.01 13.41 -4.54
CA ARG A 129 9.03 12.32 -4.40
C ARG A 129 9.54 11.00 -4.98
N ALA A 130 10.21 11.05 -6.13
CA ALA A 130 10.74 9.88 -6.83
C ALA A 130 11.91 9.22 -6.08
N THR A 131 12.74 10.01 -5.39
CA THR A 131 13.94 9.51 -4.70
C THR A 131 13.72 9.08 -3.26
N ARG A 132 12.50 9.22 -2.70
CA ARG A 132 12.17 8.68 -1.36
C ARG A 132 12.42 7.16 -1.25
N ASN A 133 12.49 6.46 -2.39
CA ASN A 133 12.66 5.01 -2.47
C ASN A 133 13.97 4.57 -3.15
N SER A 134 14.93 5.47 -3.43
CA SER A 134 16.18 5.14 -4.12
C SER A 134 17.39 5.59 -3.30
N ALA A 135 18.20 4.64 -2.84
CA ALA A 135 19.51 4.91 -2.25
C ALA A 135 20.43 5.53 -3.31
N ASN A 136 20.86 6.77 -3.09
CA ASN A 136 21.54 7.57 -4.10
C ASN A 136 23.06 7.26 -4.14
N SER A 137 23.53 6.70 -5.26
CA SER A 137 24.91 6.94 -5.72
C SER A 137 24.92 8.26 -6.52
N PRO A 138 25.90 9.17 -6.30
CA PRO A 138 26.00 10.45 -7.00
C PRO A 138 25.99 10.34 -8.53
N GLU A 139 26.49 9.23 -9.07
CA GLU A 139 26.57 8.98 -10.52
C GLU A 139 25.20 8.71 -11.16
N ASN A 140 24.25 8.15 -10.41
CA ASN A 140 22.88 7.91 -10.89
C ASN A 140 21.99 9.16 -10.81
N ALA A 141 22.36 10.15 -10.01
CA ALA A 141 21.52 11.33 -9.74
C ALA A 141 21.33 12.22 -10.98
N SER A 142 22.36 12.36 -11.82
CA SER A 142 22.30 13.17 -13.05
C SER A 142 21.41 12.52 -14.11
N ARG A 143 21.51 11.19 -14.29
CA ARG A 143 20.67 10.42 -15.19
C ARG A 143 19.20 10.45 -14.76
N ILE A 144 18.92 10.20 -13.48
CA ILE A 144 17.55 10.24 -12.93
C ILE A 144 16.94 11.65 -13.10
N ARG A 145 17.73 12.71 -12.85
CA ARG A 145 17.28 14.10 -13.06
C ARG A 145 16.85 14.34 -14.52
N ARG A 146 17.64 13.86 -15.50
CA ARG A 146 17.31 13.97 -16.92
C ARG A 146 16.04 13.19 -17.25
N GLU A 147 15.92 11.95 -16.81
CA GLU A 147 14.72 11.13 -17.05
C GLU A 147 13.45 11.75 -16.46
N VAL A 148 13.53 12.37 -15.27
CA VAL A 148 12.39 13.10 -14.69
C VAL A 148 12.07 14.36 -15.49
N LEU A 149 13.07 15.10 -15.97
CA LEU A 149 12.86 16.26 -16.82
C LEU A 149 12.20 15.87 -18.15
N ASP A 150 12.66 14.80 -18.80
CA ASP A 150 12.09 14.30 -20.06
C ASP A 150 10.61 13.91 -19.87
N ARG A 151 10.26 13.22 -18.77
CA ARG A 151 8.86 12.94 -18.44
C ARG A 151 8.02 14.19 -18.20
N LEU A 152 8.60 15.23 -17.61
CA LEU A 152 7.90 16.51 -17.43
C LEU A 152 7.67 17.21 -18.77
N VAL A 153 8.60 17.10 -19.72
CA VAL A 153 8.43 17.61 -21.10
C VAL A 153 7.31 16.86 -21.81
N ASP A 154 7.30 15.52 -21.75
CA ASP A 154 6.24 14.70 -22.35
C ASP A 154 4.87 15.04 -21.75
N GLN A 155 4.81 15.23 -20.43
CA GLN A 155 3.59 15.64 -19.74
C GLN A 155 3.13 17.03 -20.20
N GLU A 156 4.03 18.01 -20.32
CA GLU A 156 3.69 19.36 -20.77
C GLU A 156 3.12 19.36 -22.19
N LEU A 157 3.74 18.62 -23.12
CA LEU A 157 3.23 18.45 -24.48
C LEU A 157 1.82 17.83 -24.50
N ALA A 158 1.57 16.85 -23.65
CA ALA A 158 0.24 16.24 -23.52
C ALA A 158 -0.79 17.22 -22.94
N VAL A 159 -0.41 18.06 -21.97
CA VAL A 159 -1.26 19.10 -21.39
C VAL A 159 -1.62 20.16 -22.44
N GLU A 160 -0.65 20.63 -23.24
CA GLU A 160 -0.93 21.57 -24.34
C GLU A 160 -1.95 20.98 -25.32
N GLN A 161 -1.80 19.71 -25.71
CA GLN A 161 -2.77 19.05 -26.58
C GLN A 161 -4.14 18.88 -25.92
N ALA A 162 -4.20 18.62 -24.62
CA ALA A 162 -5.46 18.52 -23.88
C ALA A 162 -6.20 19.87 -23.85
N ILE A 163 -5.49 20.99 -23.65
CA ILE A 163 -6.05 22.35 -23.67
C ILE A 163 -6.53 22.71 -25.09
N ASN A 164 -5.73 22.42 -26.12
CA ASN A 164 -6.11 22.66 -27.52
C ASN A 164 -7.39 21.90 -27.90
N LYS A 165 -7.55 20.68 -27.38
CA LYS A 165 -8.75 19.85 -27.53
C LYS A 165 -9.88 20.20 -26.55
N LYS A 166 -9.69 21.21 -25.70
CA LYS A 166 -10.65 21.68 -24.68
C LYS A 166 -11.06 20.60 -23.68
N LEU A 167 -10.20 19.60 -23.45
CA LEU A 167 -10.47 18.52 -22.50
C LEU A 167 -10.51 19.03 -21.05
N ASP A 168 -9.75 20.09 -20.75
CA ASP A 168 -9.73 20.83 -19.47
C ASP A 168 -11.11 21.39 -19.07
N ARG A 169 -12.02 21.56 -20.03
CA ARG A 169 -13.38 22.06 -19.82
C ARG A 169 -14.44 20.97 -19.85
N SER A 170 -14.04 19.73 -20.10
CA SER A 170 -14.97 18.60 -20.10
C SER A 170 -15.50 18.37 -18.66
N PRO A 171 -16.77 17.94 -18.50
CA PRO A 171 -17.33 17.65 -17.18
C PRO A 171 -16.51 16.62 -16.40
N GLU A 172 -16.00 15.60 -17.09
CA GLU A 172 -15.18 14.54 -16.50
C GLU A 172 -13.88 15.07 -15.89
N VAL A 173 -13.13 15.89 -16.64
CA VAL A 173 -11.86 16.47 -16.15
C VAL A 173 -12.10 17.46 -15.02
N LEU A 174 -13.14 18.29 -15.10
CA LEU A 174 -13.47 19.24 -14.04
C LEU A 174 -13.83 18.53 -12.72
N MET A 175 -14.62 17.45 -12.80
CA MET A 175 -14.94 16.64 -11.63
C MET A 175 -13.69 15.96 -11.06
N ALA A 176 -12.82 15.42 -11.91
CA ALA A 176 -11.56 14.81 -11.47
C ALA A 176 -10.64 15.82 -10.77
N LEU A 177 -10.54 17.06 -11.28
CA LEU A 177 -9.76 18.13 -10.68
C LEU A 177 -10.32 18.58 -9.33
N ASP A 178 -11.64 18.74 -9.19
CA ASP A 178 -12.26 19.10 -7.90
C ASP A 178 -12.04 18.00 -6.86
N ASN A 179 -12.24 16.73 -7.25
CA ASN A 179 -11.98 15.59 -6.37
C ASN A 179 -10.52 15.53 -5.93
N ALA A 180 -9.57 15.68 -6.87
CA ALA A 180 -8.14 15.69 -6.56
C ALA A 180 -7.77 16.85 -5.62
N ARG A 181 -8.33 18.05 -5.86
CA ARG A 181 -8.13 19.21 -4.99
C ARG A 181 -8.60 18.94 -3.56
N ARG A 182 -9.81 18.39 -3.40
CA ARG A 182 -10.37 18.05 -2.07
C ARG A 182 -9.52 17.02 -1.35
N GLU A 183 -9.09 15.97 -2.05
CA GLU A 183 -8.25 14.92 -1.47
C GLU A 183 -6.89 15.47 -1.00
N ILE A 184 -6.23 16.28 -1.83
CA ILE A 184 -4.93 16.88 -1.50
C ILE A 184 -5.05 17.77 -0.27
N LEU A 185 -6.09 18.62 -0.21
CA LEU A 185 -6.30 19.51 0.93
C LEU A 185 -6.60 18.74 2.22
N ALA A 186 -7.48 17.73 2.14
CA ALA A 186 -7.81 16.89 3.29
C ALA A 186 -6.57 16.13 3.81
N ARG A 187 -5.78 15.55 2.90
CA ARG A 187 -4.53 14.87 3.23
C ARG A 187 -3.51 15.83 3.85
N ALA A 188 -3.29 17.00 3.25
CA ALA A 188 -2.33 17.99 3.76
C ALA A 188 -2.69 18.44 5.18
N TYR A 189 -3.97 18.62 5.47
CA TYR A 189 -4.43 18.95 6.81
C TYR A 189 -4.12 17.83 7.81
N LEU A 190 -4.42 16.57 7.49
CA LEU A 190 -4.10 15.43 8.36
C LEU A 190 -2.57 15.24 8.52
N GLU A 191 -1.80 15.43 7.45
CA GLU A 191 -0.33 15.42 7.51
C GLU A 191 0.21 16.48 8.48
N GLN A 192 -0.40 17.67 8.53
CA GLN A 192 -0.02 18.70 9.50
C GLN A 192 -0.31 18.26 10.94
N ILE A 193 -1.46 17.64 11.21
CA ILE A 193 -1.81 17.14 12.55
C ILE A 193 -0.83 16.03 13.00
N THR A 194 -0.55 15.08 12.10
CA THR A 194 0.37 13.98 12.40
C THR A 194 1.81 14.44 12.55
N ALA A 195 2.26 15.43 11.77
CA ALA A 195 3.60 16.02 11.89
C ALA A 195 3.81 16.79 13.20
N ALA A 196 2.74 17.38 13.75
CA ALA A 196 2.78 18.06 15.05
C ALA A 196 2.74 17.09 16.24
N THR A 197 2.48 15.80 16.00
CA THR A 197 2.39 14.79 17.06
C THR A 197 3.80 14.47 17.61
N PRO A 198 4.00 14.48 18.94
CA PRO A 198 5.28 14.14 19.54
C PRO A 198 5.73 12.73 19.14
N LYS A 199 7.00 12.59 18.79
CA LYS A 199 7.60 11.28 18.49
C LYS A 199 7.73 10.46 19.76
N PRO A 200 7.49 9.13 19.72
CA PRO A 200 7.67 8.29 20.89
C PRO A 200 9.11 8.27 21.38
N THR A 201 9.29 8.27 22.70
CA THR A 201 10.63 8.19 23.30
C THR A 201 11.16 6.75 23.31
N VAL A 202 12.43 6.58 23.65
CA VAL A 202 13.01 5.23 23.80
C VAL A 202 12.41 4.55 25.02
N GLU A 203 12.15 5.31 26.08
CA GLU A 203 11.56 4.85 27.33
C GLU A 203 10.15 4.30 27.11
N GLU A 204 9.31 4.99 26.34
CA GLU A 204 7.98 4.48 25.96
C GLU A 204 8.07 3.14 25.22
N ALA A 205 9.06 2.99 24.32
CA ALA A 205 9.26 1.74 23.61
C ALA A 205 9.78 0.60 24.52
N LYS A 206 10.61 0.92 25.52
CA LYS A 206 11.05 -0.04 26.54
C LYS A 206 9.89 -0.50 27.41
N THR A 207 9.04 0.43 27.85
CA THR A 207 7.82 0.12 28.60
C THR A 207 6.94 -0.83 27.80
N TYR A 208 6.66 -0.51 26.53
CA TYR A 208 5.88 -1.36 25.65
C TYR A 208 6.49 -2.75 25.47
N TYR A 209 7.81 -2.85 25.31
CA TYR A 209 8.50 -4.15 25.26
C TYR A 209 8.25 -4.98 26.53
N SER A 210 8.35 -4.36 27.71
CA SER A 210 8.17 -5.03 28.99
C SER A 210 6.73 -5.40 29.31
N GLU A 211 5.75 -4.62 28.84
CA GLU A 211 4.32 -4.86 29.05
C GLU A 211 3.75 -5.92 28.10
N HIS A 212 4.46 -6.21 27.01
CA HIS A 212 4.05 -7.19 26.01
C HIS A 212 5.09 -8.30 25.80
N PRO A 213 5.49 -9.05 26.84
CA PRO A 213 6.49 -10.11 26.72
C PRO A 213 6.08 -11.16 25.68
N GLN A 214 4.79 -11.46 25.55
CA GLN A 214 4.24 -12.39 24.56
C GLN A 214 4.51 -12.00 23.09
N LEU A 215 4.77 -10.73 22.80
CA LEU A 215 5.18 -10.26 21.47
C LEU A 215 6.69 -10.31 21.26
N PHE A 216 7.47 -10.34 22.33
CA PHE A 216 8.92 -10.16 22.26
C PHE A 216 9.72 -11.22 23.05
N ALA A 217 9.95 -11.00 24.35
CA ALA A 217 10.82 -11.84 25.18
C ALA A 217 10.31 -13.28 25.30
N GLU A 218 8.99 -13.46 25.27
CA GLU A 218 8.30 -14.74 25.32
C GLU A 218 7.59 -15.05 24.00
N ARG A 219 8.02 -14.41 22.90
CA ARG A 219 7.43 -14.60 21.58
C ARG A 219 7.47 -16.07 21.17
N ARG A 220 6.34 -16.54 20.66
CA ARG A 220 6.17 -17.90 20.15
C ARG A 220 5.65 -17.91 18.71
N ILE A 221 5.99 -18.97 17.99
CA ILE A 221 5.37 -19.36 16.72
C ILE A 221 4.43 -20.52 17.03
N TYR A 222 3.14 -20.30 16.77
CA TYR A 222 2.07 -21.24 17.08
C TYR A 222 1.68 -22.03 15.84
N ASN A 223 1.52 -23.35 15.99
CA ASN A 223 0.73 -24.16 15.08
C ASN A 223 -0.68 -24.26 15.66
N ILE A 224 -1.64 -23.69 14.95
CA ILE A 224 -3.02 -23.54 15.38
C ILE A 224 -3.89 -24.46 14.53
N GLN A 225 -4.83 -25.14 15.17
CA GLN A 225 -5.95 -25.82 14.53
C GLN A 225 -7.23 -25.04 14.83
N GLU A 226 -8.07 -24.83 13.83
CA GLU A 226 -9.31 -24.07 13.94
C GLU A 226 -10.49 -24.84 13.37
N ILE A 227 -11.65 -24.72 14.03
CA ILE A 227 -12.95 -25.08 13.50
C ILE A 227 -13.85 -23.84 13.63
N VAL A 228 -14.37 -23.38 12.50
CA VAL A 228 -15.25 -22.20 12.42
C VAL A 228 -16.64 -22.66 11.99
N LEU A 229 -17.66 -22.25 12.72
CA LEU A 229 -19.06 -22.58 12.44
C LEU A 229 -19.96 -21.35 12.66
N PRO A 230 -21.17 -21.31 12.08
CA PRO A 230 -22.10 -20.22 12.30
C PRO A 230 -22.51 -20.10 13.79
N SER A 231 -22.69 -18.87 14.28
CA SER A 231 -23.16 -18.62 15.65
C SER A 231 -24.58 -19.18 15.89
N SER A 232 -25.38 -19.30 14.83
CA SER A 232 -26.73 -19.89 14.85
C SER A 232 -26.76 -21.40 15.15
N ALA A 233 -25.62 -22.08 15.22
CA ALA A 233 -25.56 -23.52 15.46
C ALA A 233 -25.96 -23.91 16.90
N GLY A 234 -25.88 -23.00 17.87
CA GLY A 234 -26.38 -23.22 19.23
C GLY A 234 -25.65 -24.30 20.05
N VAL A 235 -24.42 -24.68 19.66
CA VAL A 235 -23.64 -25.76 20.30
C VAL A 235 -22.40 -25.27 21.07
N ALA A 236 -22.40 -24.00 21.47
CA ALA A 236 -21.20 -23.37 22.04
C ALA A 236 -20.76 -24.01 23.36
N ASP A 237 -21.71 -24.43 24.19
CA ASP A 237 -21.41 -24.97 25.51
C ASP A 237 -20.87 -26.40 25.42
N GLU A 238 -21.43 -27.23 24.54
CA GLU A 238 -20.89 -28.56 24.24
C GLU A 238 -19.52 -28.49 23.58
N LEU A 239 -19.29 -27.50 22.70
CA LEU A 239 -17.97 -27.26 22.12
C LEU A 239 -16.94 -26.87 23.18
N ARG A 240 -17.33 -26.04 24.15
CA ARG A 240 -16.46 -25.67 25.27
C ARG A 240 -16.13 -26.88 26.14
N GLU A 241 -17.11 -27.71 26.48
CA GLU A 241 -16.89 -28.93 27.26
C GLU A 241 -15.97 -29.93 26.53
N MET A 242 -16.18 -30.13 25.22
CA MET A 242 -15.30 -30.98 24.41
C MET A 242 -13.87 -30.43 24.33
N LEU A 243 -13.71 -29.10 24.30
CA LEU A 243 -12.39 -28.47 24.30
C LEU A 243 -11.68 -28.62 25.64
N ASP A 244 -12.40 -28.36 26.73
CA ASP A 244 -11.87 -28.42 28.10
C ASP A 244 -11.51 -29.85 28.52
N SER A 245 -12.25 -30.84 28.01
CA SER A 245 -11.90 -32.27 28.14
C SER A 245 -10.70 -32.71 27.29
N GLY A 246 -10.13 -31.82 26.46
CA GLY A 246 -8.95 -32.09 25.64
C GLY A 246 -9.22 -32.96 24.41
N LYS A 247 -10.49 -33.07 23.97
CA LYS A 247 -10.89 -33.87 22.82
C LYS A 247 -10.16 -33.39 21.55
N PRO A 248 -9.64 -34.31 20.71
CA PRO A 248 -8.94 -33.90 19.48
C PRO A 248 -9.91 -33.22 18.50
N MET A 249 -9.40 -32.25 17.75
CA MET A 249 -10.20 -31.44 16.80
C MET A 249 -10.89 -32.31 15.76
N GLU A 250 -10.25 -33.41 15.35
CA GLU A 250 -10.79 -34.39 14.40
C GLU A 250 -12.06 -35.05 14.93
N ASP A 251 -12.14 -35.32 16.23
CA ASP A 251 -13.31 -35.95 16.83
C ASP A 251 -14.44 -34.94 17.08
N ILE A 252 -14.10 -33.68 17.35
CA ILE A 252 -15.09 -32.58 17.40
C ILE A 252 -15.68 -32.37 16.00
N ALA A 253 -14.84 -32.38 14.96
CA ALA A 253 -15.29 -32.29 13.57
C ALA A 253 -16.22 -33.46 13.20
N LYS A 254 -15.92 -34.70 13.62
CA LYS A 254 -16.83 -35.85 13.42
C LYS A 254 -18.16 -35.66 14.15
N TRP A 255 -18.14 -35.16 15.38
CA TRP A 255 -19.35 -34.88 16.16
C TRP A 255 -20.22 -33.81 15.50
N LEU A 256 -19.63 -32.73 14.98
CA LEU A 256 -20.33 -31.68 14.23
C LEU A 256 -20.96 -32.24 12.95
N LYS A 257 -20.24 -33.09 12.21
CA LYS A 257 -20.79 -33.79 11.03
C LYS A 257 -21.97 -34.68 11.39
N GLY A 258 -21.90 -35.40 12.51
CA GLY A 258 -22.99 -36.26 13.00
C GLY A 258 -24.26 -35.48 13.38
N LYS A 259 -24.13 -34.17 13.66
CA LYS A 259 -25.25 -33.24 13.91
C LYS A 259 -25.69 -32.45 12.68
N ASP A 260 -25.14 -32.75 11.50
CA ASP A 260 -25.39 -32.01 10.25
C ASP A 260 -25.07 -30.50 10.34
N ILE A 261 -24.12 -30.12 11.20
CA ILE A 261 -23.67 -28.74 11.34
C ILE A 261 -22.57 -28.46 10.32
N LYS A 262 -22.76 -27.42 9.50
CA LYS A 262 -21.73 -26.94 8.56
C LYS A 262 -20.62 -26.21 9.30
N PHE A 263 -19.38 -26.55 9.01
CA PHE A 263 -18.19 -25.88 9.56
C PHE A 263 -17.06 -25.87 8.52
N ALA A 264 -16.12 -24.94 8.72
CA ALA A 264 -14.81 -24.96 8.09
C ALA A 264 -13.79 -25.41 9.14
N ALA A 265 -12.85 -26.27 8.74
CA ALA A 265 -11.73 -26.67 9.59
C ALA A 265 -10.42 -26.41 8.85
N GLY A 266 -9.40 -25.98 9.59
CA GLY A 266 -8.10 -25.66 9.03
C GLY A 266 -6.99 -25.68 10.07
N SER A 267 -5.76 -25.54 9.59
CA SER A 267 -4.60 -25.33 10.44
C SER A 267 -3.67 -24.31 9.81
N ALA A 268 -3.03 -23.50 10.65
CA ALA A 268 -2.12 -22.46 10.22
C ALA A 268 -0.98 -22.26 11.22
N THR A 269 0.20 -21.94 10.69
CA THR A 269 1.31 -21.45 11.51
C THR A 269 1.23 -19.93 11.60
N ARG A 270 1.15 -19.40 12.81
CA ARG A 270 1.09 -17.96 13.08
C ARG A 270 2.14 -17.58 14.12
N SER A 271 2.95 -16.56 13.85
CA SER A 271 3.75 -15.93 14.89
C SER A 271 2.90 -15.06 15.82
N ALA A 272 3.39 -14.75 17.02
CA ALA A 272 2.64 -14.00 18.03
C ALA A 272 2.06 -12.69 17.49
N GLU A 273 2.80 -11.96 16.65
CA GLU A 273 2.36 -10.70 16.05
C GLU A 273 1.28 -10.84 14.96
N GLN A 274 1.07 -12.05 14.44
CA GLN A 274 -0.01 -12.34 13.49
C GLN A 274 -1.33 -12.69 14.18
N ILE A 275 -1.31 -12.84 15.51
CA ILE A 275 -2.49 -13.08 16.32
C ILE A 275 -3.05 -11.73 16.77
N PRO A 276 -4.37 -11.51 16.73
CA PRO A 276 -4.97 -10.29 17.24
C PRO A 276 -4.54 -9.98 18.69
N LEU A 277 -4.22 -8.72 18.97
CA LEU A 277 -3.65 -8.29 20.27
C LEU A 277 -4.58 -8.60 21.46
N GLU A 278 -5.89 -8.60 21.25
CA GLU A 278 -6.89 -8.93 22.28
C GLU A 278 -6.97 -10.43 22.59
N ILE A 279 -6.51 -11.26 21.66
CA ILE A 279 -6.58 -12.72 21.76
C ILE A 279 -5.24 -13.30 22.23
N LEU A 280 -4.12 -12.70 21.81
CA LEU A 280 -2.78 -13.21 22.12
C LEU A 280 -2.54 -13.43 23.64
N PRO A 281 -2.92 -12.53 24.58
CA PRO A 281 -2.78 -12.77 26.01
C PRO A 281 -3.57 -13.97 26.52
N LYS A 282 -4.68 -14.33 25.86
CA LYS A 282 -5.50 -15.51 26.20
C LYS A 282 -4.89 -16.80 25.66
N ILE A 283 -4.15 -16.71 24.56
CA ILE A 283 -3.47 -17.86 23.92
C ILE A 283 -2.14 -18.17 24.58
N HIS A 284 -1.38 -17.14 24.94
CA HIS A 284 -0.04 -17.26 25.52
C HIS A 284 0.09 -18.26 26.70
N PRO A 285 -0.86 -18.30 27.67
CA PRO A 285 -0.79 -19.29 28.75
C PRO A 285 -1.15 -20.72 28.32
N LEU A 286 -1.73 -20.91 27.13
CA LEU A 286 -2.16 -22.23 26.66
C LEU A 286 -0.98 -23.11 26.25
N LYS A 287 -1.04 -24.37 26.67
CA LYS A 287 -0.09 -25.42 26.29
C LYS A 287 -0.55 -26.12 25.01
N PRO A 288 0.36 -26.80 24.28
CA PRO A 288 -0.03 -27.71 23.21
C PRO A 288 -1.11 -28.70 23.70
N GLY A 289 -2.16 -28.85 22.90
CA GLY A 289 -3.35 -29.63 23.23
C GLY A 289 -4.50 -28.82 23.83
N GLN A 290 -4.24 -27.63 24.38
CA GLN A 290 -5.28 -26.73 24.91
C GLN A 290 -5.77 -25.75 23.84
N GLY A 291 -6.91 -25.12 24.11
CA GLY A 291 -7.54 -24.21 23.16
C GLY A 291 -8.44 -23.19 23.84
N LEU A 292 -9.10 -22.37 23.02
CA LEU A 292 -10.17 -21.50 23.47
C LEU A 292 -11.30 -21.44 22.44
N LEU A 293 -12.49 -21.11 22.93
CA LEU A 293 -13.66 -20.82 22.12
C LEU A 293 -13.81 -19.30 21.98
N ILE A 294 -13.88 -18.81 20.75
CA ILE A 294 -14.13 -17.42 20.43
C ILE A 294 -15.54 -17.33 19.86
N GLN A 295 -16.40 -16.52 20.48
CA GLN A 295 -17.76 -16.29 19.99
C GLN A 295 -17.83 -14.89 19.39
N GLY A 296 -18.03 -14.81 18.09
CA GLY A 296 -18.34 -13.58 17.37
C GLY A 296 -19.84 -13.48 17.06
N PRO A 297 -20.30 -12.33 16.54
CA PRO A 297 -21.71 -12.15 16.18
C PRO A 297 -22.21 -13.15 15.14
N GLN A 298 -21.37 -13.52 14.17
CA GLN A 298 -21.74 -14.36 13.03
C GLN A 298 -21.18 -15.78 13.11
N SER A 299 -20.11 -16.00 13.88
CA SER A 299 -19.40 -17.27 13.92
C SER A 299 -18.90 -17.61 15.33
N ILE A 300 -18.74 -18.90 15.56
CA ILE A 300 -18.01 -19.46 16.68
C ILE A 300 -16.73 -20.07 16.10
N THR A 301 -15.59 -19.72 16.68
CA THR A 301 -14.29 -20.27 16.32
C THR A 301 -13.76 -21.07 17.50
N LEU A 302 -13.62 -22.37 17.31
CA LEU A 302 -12.88 -23.24 18.21
C LEU A 302 -11.42 -23.24 17.77
N MET A 303 -10.52 -22.86 18.65
CA MET A 303 -9.09 -22.78 18.34
C MET A 303 -8.31 -23.66 19.31
N ARG A 304 -7.37 -24.47 18.81
CA ARG A 304 -6.48 -25.32 19.60
C ARG A 304 -5.03 -25.09 19.21
N ILE A 305 -4.14 -25.03 20.20
CA ILE A 305 -2.69 -24.99 19.96
C ILE A 305 -2.20 -26.42 19.75
N ALA A 306 -1.83 -26.76 18.52
CA ALA A 306 -1.23 -28.06 18.20
C ALA A 306 0.25 -28.10 18.64
N ALA A 307 0.97 -26.99 18.44
CA ALA A 307 2.34 -26.83 18.90
C ALA A 307 2.67 -25.34 19.12
N ALA A 308 3.68 -25.07 19.94
CA ALA A 308 4.21 -23.72 20.13
C ALA A 308 5.74 -23.78 20.25
N GLN A 309 6.43 -22.99 19.42
CA GLN A 309 7.89 -22.89 19.42
C GLN A 309 8.32 -21.51 19.91
N THR A 310 9.21 -21.46 20.89
CA THR A 310 9.80 -20.21 21.39
C THR A 310 10.71 -19.59 20.33
N ALA A 311 10.52 -18.30 20.05
CA ALA A 311 11.26 -17.53 19.05
C ALA A 311 11.38 -16.06 19.50
N PRO A 312 12.13 -15.81 20.60
CA PRO A 312 12.16 -14.53 21.29
C PRO A 312 12.89 -13.47 20.44
N ILE A 313 12.51 -12.21 20.66
CA ILE A 313 13.17 -11.05 20.04
C ILE A 313 13.75 -10.18 21.14
N THR A 314 15.02 -9.79 20.99
CA THR A 314 15.71 -8.97 21.97
C THR A 314 15.17 -7.54 21.95
N GLU A 315 15.24 -6.87 23.10
CA GLU A 315 14.85 -5.46 23.24
C GLU A 315 15.55 -4.58 22.18
N ALA A 316 16.86 -4.72 22.02
CA ALA A 316 17.63 -3.96 21.04
C ALA A 316 17.12 -4.12 19.59
N ALA A 317 16.65 -5.31 19.23
CA ALA A 317 16.09 -5.57 17.90
C ALA A 317 14.64 -5.05 17.75
N ALA A 318 13.90 -4.97 18.85
CA ALA A 318 12.49 -4.56 18.87
C ALA A 318 12.32 -3.03 18.96
N LEU A 319 13.16 -2.33 19.70
CA LEU A 319 12.96 -0.90 20.03
C LEU A 319 12.68 0.01 18.82
N PRO A 320 13.44 -0.03 17.71
CA PRO A 320 13.18 0.85 16.57
C PRO A 320 11.79 0.62 15.95
N ARG A 321 11.34 -0.65 15.93
CA ARG A 321 10.05 -1.03 15.37
C ARG A 321 8.91 -0.65 16.30
N ILE A 322 9.10 -0.81 17.61
CA ILE A 322 8.15 -0.34 18.63
C ILE A 322 7.97 1.18 18.53
N GLN A 323 9.06 1.94 18.43
CA GLN A 323 8.97 3.40 18.27
C GLN A 323 8.18 3.80 17.01
N GLN A 324 8.42 3.11 15.89
CA GLN A 324 7.66 3.35 14.67
C GLN A 324 6.17 3.01 14.83
N PHE A 325 5.86 1.87 15.47
CA PHE A 325 4.49 1.46 15.74
C PHE A 325 3.75 2.46 16.63
N LEU A 326 4.33 2.85 17.77
CA LEU A 326 3.75 3.84 18.68
C LEU A 326 3.56 5.19 17.98
N GLY A 327 4.49 5.56 17.09
CA GLY A 327 4.39 6.80 16.32
C GLY A 327 3.22 6.76 15.33
N ASN A 328 3.07 5.66 14.61
CA ASN A 328 1.96 5.45 13.69
C ASN A 328 0.61 5.39 14.42
N GLN A 329 0.55 4.72 15.56
CA GLN A 329 -0.65 4.63 16.39
C GLN A 329 -1.08 6.02 16.88
N ARG A 330 -0.14 6.79 17.47
CA ARG A 330 -0.40 8.14 17.98
C ARG A 330 -0.84 9.09 16.85
N ALA A 331 -0.19 9.02 15.68
CA ALA A 331 -0.57 9.79 14.51
C ALA A 331 -2.00 9.45 14.03
N ALA A 332 -2.34 8.16 13.96
CA ALA A 332 -3.68 7.71 13.57
C ALA A 332 -4.76 8.12 14.58
N GLU A 333 -4.45 8.07 15.88
CA GLU A 333 -5.34 8.53 16.95
C GLU A 333 -5.55 10.04 16.92
N ALA A 334 -4.49 10.82 16.73
CA ALA A 334 -4.59 12.28 16.60
C ALA A 334 -5.45 12.67 15.38
N ALA A 335 -5.22 12.04 14.23
CA ALA A 335 -6.03 12.27 13.02
C ALA A 335 -7.50 11.90 13.22
N ARG A 336 -7.79 10.72 13.81
CA ARG A 336 -9.17 10.29 14.13
C ARG A 336 -9.84 11.23 15.13
N GLY A 337 -9.12 11.65 16.16
CA GLY A 337 -9.57 12.59 17.17
C GLY A 337 -9.95 13.94 16.56
N GLU A 338 -9.11 14.48 15.68
CA GLU A 338 -9.38 15.76 15.01
C GLU A 338 -10.62 15.69 14.12
N ILE A 339 -10.75 14.65 13.29
CA ILE A 339 -11.94 14.47 12.45
C ILE A 339 -13.20 14.33 13.31
N LYS A 340 -13.12 13.57 14.41
CA LYS A 340 -14.25 13.45 15.36
C LYS A 340 -14.64 14.81 15.95
N ALA A 341 -13.66 15.63 16.33
CA ALA A 341 -13.89 16.96 16.86
C ALA A 341 -14.51 17.91 15.81
N LEU A 342 -14.04 17.86 14.56
CA LEU A 342 -14.61 18.63 13.45
C LEU A 342 -16.05 18.21 13.16
N LYS A 343 -16.35 16.91 13.12
CA LYS A 343 -17.72 16.39 12.92
C LYS A 343 -18.66 16.83 14.04
N ALA A 344 -18.19 16.84 15.29
CA ALA A 344 -19.00 17.28 16.43
C ALA A 344 -19.33 18.79 16.40
N LYS A 345 -18.50 19.61 15.74
CA LYS A 345 -18.70 21.06 15.60
C LYS A 345 -19.44 21.45 14.32
N ALA A 346 -19.52 20.54 13.34
CA ALA A 346 -20.15 20.81 12.06
C ALA A 346 -21.67 20.60 12.12
N ASN A 347 -22.42 21.46 11.41
CA ASN A 347 -23.82 21.19 11.12
C ASN A 347 -23.91 20.23 9.93
N ILE A 348 -24.19 18.96 10.20
CA ILE A 348 -24.27 17.89 9.20
C ILE A 348 -25.74 17.48 9.07
N THR A 349 -26.37 17.86 7.96
CA THR A 349 -27.72 17.42 7.60
C THR A 349 -27.65 16.49 6.41
N TYR A 350 -28.11 15.25 6.58
CA TYR A 350 -28.25 14.30 5.49
C TYR A 350 -29.60 14.48 4.80
N MET A 351 -29.64 14.41 3.47
CA MET A 351 -30.83 14.71 2.67
C MET A 351 -31.27 13.52 1.81
N GLY A 352 -32.56 13.46 1.47
CA GLY A 352 -33.13 12.45 0.58
C GLY A 352 -33.03 11.03 1.16
N GLU A 353 -32.67 10.07 0.31
CA GLU A 353 -32.47 8.66 0.69
C GLU A 353 -31.35 8.45 1.74
N PHE A 354 -30.48 9.45 1.94
CA PHE A 354 -29.40 9.40 2.92
C PHE A 354 -29.80 9.95 4.31
N ALA A 355 -31.03 10.48 4.46
CA ALA A 355 -31.49 11.09 5.71
C ALA A 355 -31.77 10.07 6.84
N VAL A 356 -31.95 8.80 6.50
CA VAL A 356 -32.16 7.73 7.48
C VAL A 356 -30.80 7.15 7.83
N PRO A 357 -30.28 7.36 9.06
CA PRO A 357 -29.13 6.59 9.50
C PRO A 357 -29.57 5.14 9.61
N ASP A 358 -29.02 4.27 8.76
CA ASP A 358 -29.20 2.83 8.90
C ASP A 358 -28.85 2.43 10.32
N LYS A 359 -29.85 1.99 11.10
CA LYS A 359 -29.65 1.51 12.48
C LYS A 359 -28.78 0.26 12.57
N ASN A 360 -28.43 -0.35 11.44
CA ASN A 360 -27.45 -1.43 11.31
C ASN A 360 -26.02 -0.94 10.97
N ALA A 361 -25.78 0.36 10.80
CA ALA A 361 -24.47 0.92 10.47
C ALA A 361 -23.67 1.41 11.69
N SER A 362 -24.12 1.11 12.92
CA SER A 362 -23.30 1.25 14.13
C SER A 362 -22.47 -0.02 14.36
N GLY A 363 -21.56 -0.29 13.43
CA GLY A 363 -20.69 -1.47 13.46
C GLY A 363 -19.82 -1.54 12.22
N GLY A 364 -18.90 -0.59 12.07
CA GLY A 364 -18.04 -0.55 10.88
C GLY A 364 -17.10 0.63 10.87
N GLU A 365 -16.06 0.59 11.70
CA GLU A 365 -14.81 1.32 11.45
C GLU A 365 -14.12 0.64 10.26
N ASN A 366 -14.66 0.78 9.04
CA ASN A 366 -14.04 0.44 7.76
C ASN A 366 -14.98 0.76 6.59
N SER A 367 -14.87 1.96 6.02
CA SER A 367 -15.34 2.22 4.67
C SER A 367 -14.58 3.40 4.05
N VAL A 368 -13.28 3.23 3.87
CA VAL A 368 -12.52 3.88 2.78
C VAL A 368 -11.62 2.83 2.14
N SER A 369 -12.21 1.87 1.44
CA SER A 369 -11.54 1.07 0.42
C SER A 369 -12.58 0.33 -0.42
N SER A 370 -13.17 1.03 -1.39
CA SER A 370 -13.78 0.35 -2.54
C SER A 370 -13.88 1.29 -3.74
N VAL A 371 -12.75 1.81 -4.21
CA VAL A 371 -12.60 2.11 -5.65
C VAL A 371 -11.20 1.67 -6.08
N ALA A 372 -10.97 0.36 -6.08
CA ALA A 372 -9.95 -0.27 -6.92
C ALA A 372 -10.25 -1.76 -7.08
N SER A 373 -10.20 -2.20 -8.34
CA SER A 373 -10.19 -3.61 -8.80
C SER A 373 -11.53 -4.32 -8.93
N ALA A 374 -12.20 -4.05 -10.05
CA ALA A 374 -12.88 -5.12 -10.76
C ALA A 374 -11.82 -5.90 -11.57
N ARG A 375 -11.53 -7.14 -11.19
CA ARG A 375 -11.19 -8.26 -12.10
C ARG A 375 -11.16 -9.59 -11.36
N ASP A 376 -11.96 -10.49 -11.92
CA ASP A 376 -12.01 -11.95 -11.89
C ASP A 376 -11.82 -12.74 -10.60
N SER A 377 -12.81 -13.61 -10.40
CA SER A 377 -13.06 -14.53 -9.31
C SER A 377 -12.37 -15.88 -9.49
N SER A 378 -11.50 -16.26 -8.54
CA SER A 378 -11.39 -17.65 -8.01
C SER A 378 -10.31 -17.78 -6.91
N SER A 379 -10.68 -17.59 -5.63
CA SER A 379 -10.17 -18.30 -4.44
C SER A 379 -10.71 -17.63 -3.15
N PRO A 380 -10.92 -18.39 -2.05
CA PRO A 380 -11.59 -17.91 -0.85
C PRO A 380 -10.65 -17.09 0.04
N GLN A 381 -11.01 -15.84 0.32
CA GLN A 381 -10.26 -14.90 1.16
C GLN A 381 -11.25 -14.28 2.15
N ALA A 382 -11.21 -14.71 3.42
CA ALA A 382 -10.41 -14.10 4.48
C ALA A 382 -11.02 -12.77 4.95
N ASP A 383 -11.65 -12.84 6.12
CA ASP A 383 -12.29 -11.73 6.81
C ASP A 383 -11.29 -10.61 7.15
N ASN A 384 -11.81 -9.38 7.12
CA ASN A 384 -11.10 -8.11 7.34
C ASN A 384 -10.46 -7.99 8.73
N PRO A 385 -9.34 -7.24 8.81
CA PRO A 385 -9.22 -6.28 9.91
C PRO A 385 -8.56 -4.94 9.53
N GLY A 386 -9.20 -3.85 9.96
CA GLY A 386 -8.69 -2.46 9.88
C GLY A 386 -7.79 -2.03 11.05
N LEU A 387 -7.63 -2.85 12.09
CA LEU A 387 -6.74 -2.55 13.22
C LEU A 387 -5.86 -3.75 13.63
N GLU A 388 -6.24 -4.99 13.30
CA GLU A 388 -5.46 -6.18 13.67
C GLU A 388 -4.16 -6.34 12.85
N LYS A 389 -3.99 -5.60 11.76
CA LYS A 389 -2.70 -5.58 11.01
C LYS A 389 -1.59 -4.81 11.74
N GLY A 390 -1.89 -4.12 12.85
CA GLY A 390 -0.93 -3.27 13.56
C GLY A 390 0.24 -4.05 14.15
N ALA A 391 -0.01 -5.20 14.79
CA ALA A 391 1.05 -6.01 15.39
C ALA A 391 1.87 -6.75 14.33
N ALA A 392 1.24 -7.26 13.26
CA ALA A 392 1.94 -8.06 12.24
C ALA A 392 3.05 -7.28 11.51
N GLY A 393 2.94 -5.94 11.44
CA GLY A 393 3.98 -5.04 10.92
C GLY A 393 5.08 -4.70 11.93
N LEU A 394 4.88 -4.98 13.22
CA LEU A 394 5.81 -4.64 14.30
C LEU A 394 7.12 -5.43 14.21
N LEU A 395 7.11 -6.60 13.59
CA LEU A 395 8.26 -7.52 13.56
C LEU A 395 8.66 -7.97 12.14
N ARG A 396 8.09 -7.37 11.09
CA ARG A 396 8.48 -7.60 9.68
C ARG A 396 9.50 -6.60 9.18
#